data_AF-A0A382FYM7-F1
#
_entry.id   AF-A0A382FYM7-F1
#
_cell.length_a   1.000
_cell.length_b   1.000
_cell.length_c   1.000
_cell.angle_alpha   90.00
_cell.angle_beta   90.00
_cell.angle_gamma   90.00
#
_symmetry.space_group_name_H-M   'P 1'
#
loop_
_entity.id
_entity.type
_entity.pdbx_description
1 polymer ?
#
loop_
_entity_poly.entity_id
_entity_poly.type
_entity_poly.pdbx_seq_one_letter_code
_entity_poly.pdbx_strand_id
1 'polypeptide(L)'
;MEKNVSYVIKKFDFGGQEVVLETGKVARQANASVMVTMNETTVLVAVVAREDAKPNQDFFPLTVNYEEKTYSAGKIPGGFFRREGRPSEKETLTCRLIDRPIRPLFPKGFMNEVQVTCQVVSANKDVDPDIPAMIGVSAALTLSGIPFAGPIGAARVGFTPDGYLLNPGYEALESSELDMVVAGTESAVLMVESEANELTEDQMLGAVLFAHQEMQAVIKAVNELKAEAGKPTWDWRTAAENTGLIESVSGQFADQIAEAYRITEKMLRQSKLVELRDAAIEAFADEETEADEVRSVFGSIEKKTVRRAIVEGQPRIDGRDTKTVRQINVEVGVLAKAHGSALFTRGETQALVSTTLGSKRDAAIIDALQGTYRDSFMLHYNFPHYSVGETGFSGGPKRREIGHGRLARRGISAVLPSSDDWPYTTRVVSEITESNGSSSMASVCGTSLALMDAGVPLKAP
;
A
#
# COMPACT_ATOMS: atom_id res chain seq x y z
N MET A 1 12.10 23.03 -40.33
CA MET A 1 12.91 22.78 -39.13
C MET A 1 12.50 21.42 -38.57
N GLU A 2 13.18 20.35 -38.99
CA GLU A 2 13.05 19.04 -38.35
C GLU A 2 13.64 19.15 -36.95
N LYS A 3 12.78 19.30 -35.93
CA LYS A 3 13.18 19.00 -34.56
C LYS A 3 13.35 17.48 -34.51
N ASN A 4 14.55 16.98 -34.79
CA ASN A 4 14.90 15.60 -34.53
C ASN A 4 14.57 15.31 -33.06
N VAL A 5 13.54 14.49 -32.84
CA VAL A 5 13.17 14.04 -31.51
C VAL A 5 14.23 13.04 -31.08
N SER A 6 15.20 13.52 -30.30
CA SER A 6 16.14 12.64 -29.59
C SER A 6 15.33 11.87 -28.54
N TYR A 7 15.41 10.54 -28.59
CA TYR A 7 14.83 9.62 -27.60
C TYR A 7 15.88 8.57 -27.25
N VAL A 8 15.79 8.03 -26.05
CA VAL A 8 16.75 7.06 -25.51
C VAL A 8 16.03 5.76 -25.20
N ILE A 9 16.65 4.64 -25.57
CA ILE A 9 16.18 3.30 -25.27
C ILE A 9 17.25 2.61 -24.43
N LYS A 10 16.84 2.04 -23.29
CA LYS A 10 17.63 1.12 -22.48
C LYS A 10 17.01 -0.27 -22.52
N LYS A 11 17.81 -1.29 -22.84
CA LYS A 11 17.42 -2.70 -22.81
C LYS A 11 18.25 -3.46 -21.79
N PHE A 12 17.64 -4.39 -21.07
CA PHE A 12 18.33 -5.29 -20.15
C PHE A 12 17.54 -6.59 -19.96
N ASP A 13 18.23 -7.65 -19.55
CA ASP A 13 17.59 -8.90 -19.14
C ASP A 13 17.19 -8.85 -17.67
N PHE A 14 15.99 -9.33 -17.35
CA PHE A 14 15.51 -9.49 -15.99
C PHE A 14 14.80 -10.83 -15.82
N GLY A 15 15.55 -11.85 -15.40
CA GLY A 15 15.03 -13.20 -15.21
C GLY A 15 14.74 -13.92 -16.53
N GLY A 16 15.56 -13.70 -17.56
CA GLY A 16 15.33 -14.25 -18.90
C GLY A 16 14.26 -13.52 -19.71
N GLN A 17 13.75 -12.40 -19.21
CA GLN A 17 12.77 -11.54 -19.88
C GLN A 17 13.44 -10.24 -20.32
N GLU A 18 13.30 -9.84 -21.59
CA GLU A 18 13.80 -8.55 -22.06
C GLU A 18 12.91 -7.43 -21.52
N VAL A 19 13.52 -6.49 -20.80
CA VAL A 19 12.89 -5.24 -20.37
C VAL A 19 13.44 -4.09 -21.19
N VAL A 20 12.53 -3.27 -21.74
CA VAL A 20 12.85 -2.10 -22.56
C VAL A 20 12.29 -0.85 -21.88
N LEU A 21 13.14 0.14 -21.64
CA LEU A 21 12.77 1.47 -21.15
C LEU A 21 13.02 2.50 -22.25
N GLU A 22 11.96 3.16 -22.73
CA GLU A 22 12.05 4.24 -23.72
C GLU A 22 11.61 5.58 -23.10
N THR A 23 12.38 6.65 -23.32
CA THR A 23 12.02 8.01 -22.88
C THR A 23 12.37 9.07 -23.93
N GLY A 24 11.76 10.26 -23.83
CA GLY A 24 12.00 11.41 -24.71
C GLY A 24 11.09 11.49 -25.96
N LYS A 25 10.39 10.40 -26.29
CA LYS A 25 9.49 10.32 -27.46
C LYS A 25 8.04 10.70 -27.14
N VAL A 26 7.46 10.08 -26.12
CA VAL A 26 6.04 10.21 -25.72
C VAL A 26 5.92 11.15 -24.52
N ALA A 27 4.76 11.79 -24.31
CA ALA A 27 4.42 12.60 -23.12
C ALA A 27 5.49 13.63 -22.67
N ARG A 28 6.16 14.28 -23.64
CA ARG A 28 7.30 15.19 -23.43
C ARG A 28 7.04 16.43 -22.55
N GLN A 29 5.77 16.75 -22.28
CA GLN A 29 5.39 17.87 -21.42
C GLN A 29 5.40 17.49 -19.92
N ALA A 30 5.41 16.21 -19.58
CA ALA A 30 5.53 15.77 -18.19
C ALA A 30 6.93 16.08 -17.62
N ASN A 31 7.06 16.12 -16.28
CA ASN A 31 8.37 16.20 -15.64
C ASN A 31 9.24 15.01 -16.07
N ALA A 32 8.66 13.82 -16.20
CA ALA A 32 9.25 12.72 -16.95
C ALA A 32 8.18 11.76 -17.46
N SER A 33 8.51 11.00 -18.48
CA SER A 33 7.72 9.84 -18.89
C SER A 33 8.62 8.72 -19.41
N VAL A 34 8.17 7.49 -19.20
CA VAL A 34 8.87 6.27 -19.63
C VAL A 34 7.82 5.33 -20.19
N MET A 35 8.07 4.81 -21.39
CA MET A 35 7.39 3.63 -21.91
C MET A 35 8.22 2.42 -21.47
N VAL A 36 7.63 1.56 -20.65
CA VAL A 36 8.28 0.33 -20.19
C VAL A 36 7.60 -0.87 -20.83
N THR A 37 8.39 -1.73 -21.46
CA THR A 37 7.92 -2.97 -22.07
C THR A 37 8.64 -4.15 -21.44
N MET A 38 7.89 -5.17 -21.04
CA MET A 38 8.39 -6.45 -20.53
C MET A 38 7.53 -7.55 -21.14
N ASN A 39 8.13 -8.43 -21.95
CA ASN A 39 7.44 -9.53 -22.65
C ASN A 39 6.11 -9.10 -23.34
N GLU A 40 6.18 -8.09 -24.21
CA GLU A 40 5.04 -7.51 -24.96
C GLU A 40 3.98 -6.75 -24.15
N THR A 41 4.03 -6.83 -22.81
CA THR A 41 3.25 -5.95 -21.94
C THR A 41 3.95 -4.59 -21.86
N THR A 42 3.24 -3.53 -22.25
CA THR A 42 3.75 -2.16 -22.29
C THR A 42 2.92 -1.23 -21.43
N VAL A 43 3.57 -0.47 -20.56
CA VAL A 43 2.96 0.54 -19.70
C VAL A 43 3.57 1.92 -20.00
N LEU A 44 2.72 2.91 -20.31
CA LEU A 44 3.13 4.31 -20.36
C LEU A 44 3.05 4.89 -18.96
N VAL A 45 4.17 5.36 -18.44
CA VAL A 45 4.24 6.04 -17.15
C VAL A 45 4.60 7.51 -17.36
N ALA A 46 3.83 8.41 -16.75
CA ALA A 46 4.12 9.83 -16.73
C ALA A 46 4.06 10.37 -15.30
N VAL A 47 5.02 11.23 -14.95
CA VAL A 47 5.12 11.89 -13.66
C VAL A 47 5.04 13.40 -13.85
N VAL A 48 4.17 14.03 -13.08
CA VAL A 48 4.02 15.48 -13.02
C VAL A 48 4.14 15.93 -11.57
N ALA A 49 4.89 17.00 -11.33
CA ALA A 49 4.96 17.66 -10.04
C ALA A 49 4.78 19.15 -10.20
N ARG A 50 4.07 19.76 -9.25
CA ARG A 50 3.99 21.23 -9.16
C ARG A 50 5.31 21.78 -8.65
N GLU A 51 5.80 22.87 -9.24
CA GLU A 51 7.00 23.58 -8.77
C GLU A 51 6.77 24.25 -7.41
N ASP A 52 5.58 24.79 -7.20
CA ASP A 52 5.18 25.39 -5.92
C ASP A 52 4.27 24.46 -5.11
N ALA A 53 4.60 24.29 -3.84
CA ALA A 53 3.71 23.70 -2.85
C ALA A 53 2.52 24.63 -2.59
N LYS A 54 1.35 24.05 -2.28
CA LYS A 54 0.19 24.85 -1.84
C LYS A 54 0.50 25.46 -0.46
N PRO A 55 0.08 26.71 -0.19
CA PRO A 55 0.12 27.26 1.16
C PRO A 55 -0.64 26.35 2.14
N ASN A 56 -0.13 26.21 3.35
CA ASN A 56 -0.76 25.45 4.45
C ASN A 56 -1.06 23.98 4.10
N GLN A 57 -0.14 23.34 3.37
CA GLN A 57 -0.25 21.93 3.01
C GLN A 57 0.25 21.03 4.15
N ASP A 58 -0.68 20.40 4.88
CA ASP A 58 -0.38 19.58 6.06
C ASP A 58 0.20 18.19 5.76
N PHE A 59 0.08 17.73 4.51
CA PHE A 59 0.52 16.40 4.11
C PHE A 59 1.09 16.39 2.70
N PHE A 60 2.04 15.49 2.43
CA PHE A 60 2.60 15.30 1.10
C PHE A 60 1.56 14.72 0.12
N PRO A 61 1.10 15.49 -0.88
CA PRO A 61 0.04 15.06 -1.79
C PRO A 61 0.61 14.29 -2.97
N LEU A 62 0.99 13.03 -2.71
CA LEU A 62 1.30 12.04 -3.73
C LEU A 62 0.04 11.28 -4.14
N THR A 63 -0.27 11.30 -5.43
CA THR A 63 -1.35 10.51 -6.04
C THR A 63 -0.79 9.60 -7.12
N VAL A 64 -1.00 8.29 -6.96
CA VAL A 64 -0.76 7.30 -8.00
C VAL A 64 -2.09 6.88 -8.64
N ASN A 65 -2.13 6.88 -9.97
CA ASN A 65 -3.21 6.36 -10.79
C ASN A 65 -2.64 5.28 -11.71
N TYR A 66 -3.28 4.12 -11.74
CA TYR A 66 -2.96 3.01 -12.63
C TYR A 66 -4.26 2.63 -13.36
N GLU A 67 -4.19 2.56 -14.68
CA GLU A 67 -5.35 2.36 -15.55
C GLU A 67 -5.06 1.25 -16.56
N GLU A 68 -5.93 0.24 -16.62
CA GLU A 68 -5.88 -0.82 -17.62
C GLU A 68 -6.79 -0.45 -18.80
N LYS A 69 -6.20 -0.16 -19.96
CA LYS A 69 -6.99 0.17 -21.16
C LYS A 69 -7.41 -1.11 -21.86
N THR A 70 -8.68 -1.32 -22.15
CA THR A 70 -9.13 -2.60 -22.73
C THR A 70 -8.59 -2.82 -24.14
N TYR A 71 -8.27 -1.74 -24.86
CA TYR A 71 -7.60 -1.82 -26.15
C TYR A 71 -6.21 -2.48 -26.05
N SER A 72 -5.56 -2.45 -24.88
CA SER A 72 -4.26 -3.09 -24.68
C SER A 72 -4.32 -4.61 -24.86
N ALA A 73 -5.51 -5.20 -24.71
CA ALA A 73 -5.81 -6.59 -25.03
C ALA A 73 -6.68 -6.76 -26.30
N GLY A 74 -6.84 -5.70 -27.10
CA GLY A 74 -7.67 -5.71 -28.32
C GLY A 74 -9.18 -5.83 -28.07
N LYS A 75 -9.67 -5.44 -26.89
CA LYS A 75 -11.08 -5.59 -26.48
C LYS A 75 -11.81 -4.24 -26.41
N ILE A 76 -13.09 -4.23 -26.75
CA ILE A 76 -14.03 -3.12 -26.45
C ILE A 76 -14.62 -3.37 -25.05
N PRO A 77 -14.72 -2.37 -24.16
CA PRO A 77 -15.24 -2.56 -22.81
C PRO A 77 -16.67 -3.13 -22.79
N GLY A 78 -16.92 -4.11 -21.92
CA GLY A 78 -18.21 -4.81 -21.82
C GLY A 78 -19.36 -4.00 -21.22
N GLY A 79 -19.08 -2.87 -20.55
CA GLY A 79 -20.10 -2.01 -19.93
C GLY A 79 -21.01 -1.28 -20.92
N PHE A 80 -22.15 -0.76 -20.44
CA PHE A 80 -23.16 -0.09 -21.27
C PHE A 80 -22.61 1.05 -22.13
N PHE A 81 -21.68 1.84 -21.58
CA PHE A 81 -21.08 2.99 -22.26
C PHE A 81 -19.93 2.65 -23.22
N ARG A 82 -19.50 1.37 -23.28
CA ARG A 82 -18.36 0.92 -24.10
C ARG A 82 -17.07 1.74 -23.87
N ARG A 83 -16.85 2.16 -22.62
CA ARG A 83 -15.74 2.99 -22.18
C ARG A 83 -15.29 2.56 -20.78
N GLU A 84 -14.00 2.63 -20.51
CA GLU A 84 -13.44 2.42 -19.17
C GLU A 84 -14.01 3.47 -18.21
N GLY A 85 -14.47 3.00 -17.05
CA GLY A 85 -15.20 3.78 -16.06
C GLY A 85 -14.35 4.10 -14.83
N ARG A 86 -14.94 3.91 -13.65
CA ARG A 86 -14.21 4.01 -12.39
C ARG A 86 -13.17 2.88 -12.30
N PRO A 87 -12.04 3.10 -11.61
CA PRO A 87 -11.04 2.06 -11.39
C PRO A 87 -11.65 0.82 -10.73
N SER A 88 -11.27 -0.34 -11.24
CA SER A 88 -11.54 -1.65 -10.66
C SER A 88 -10.80 -1.85 -9.32
N GLU A 89 -11.14 -2.94 -8.63
CA GLU A 89 -10.40 -3.37 -7.45
C GLU A 89 -8.92 -3.63 -7.79
N LYS A 90 -8.63 -4.35 -8.90
CA LYS A 90 -7.26 -4.61 -9.35
C LYS A 90 -6.50 -3.30 -9.57
N GLU A 91 -7.06 -2.37 -10.34
CA GLU A 91 -6.40 -1.08 -10.61
C GLU A 91 -6.12 -0.29 -9.33
N THR A 92 -7.07 -0.29 -8.38
CA THR A 92 -6.90 0.36 -7.08
C THR A 92 -5.83 -0.30 -6.22
N LEU A 93 -5.74 -1.63 -6.24
CA LEU A 93 -4.69 -2.39 -5.55
C LEU A 93 -3.32 -2.11 -6.16
N THR A 94 -3.20 -2.08 -7.49
CA THR A 94 -1.95 -1.76 -8.19
C THR A 94 -1.51 -0.32 -7.91
N CYS A 95 -2.44 0.65 -7.85
CA CYS A 95 -2.12 2.02 -7.40
C CYS A 95 -1.43 2.00 -6.03
N ARG A 96 -1.93 1.19 -5.08
CA ARG A 96 -1.36 1.07 -3.73
C ARG A 96 -0.03 0.34 -3.73
N LEU A 97 0.10 -0.69 -4.55
CA LEU A 97 1.34 -1.46 -4.71
C LEU A 97 2.48 -0.56 -5.19
N ILE A 98 2.20 0.37 -6.10
CA ILE A 98 3.15 1.38 -6.60
C ILE A 98 3.39 2.48 -5.56
N ASP A 99 2.35 3.03 -4.92
CA ASP A 99 2.45 4.16 -3.98
C ASP A 99 3.32 3.85 -2.75
N ARG A 100 3.13 2.66 -2.15
CA ARG A 100 3.77 2.25 -0.90
C ARG A 100 5.30 2.31 -0.93
N PRO A 101 6.02 1.74 -1.92
CA PRO A 101 7.49 1.79 -1.95
C PRO A 101 8.04 3.16 -2.36
N ILE A 102 7.35 3.96 -3.16
CA ILE A 102 7.88 5.27 -3.59
C ILE A 102 7.65 6.37 -2.56
N ARG A 103 6.55 6.34 -1.81
CA ARG A 103 6.18 7.37 -0.83
C ARG A 103 7.26 7.68 0.21
N PRO A 104 7.93 6.68 0.85
CA PRO A 104 8.96 6.97 1.86
C PRO A 104 10.27 7.50 1.27
N LEU A 105 10.44 7.50 -0.06
CA LEU A 105 11.65 7.97 -0.73
C LEU A 105 11.59 9.45 -1.11
N PHE A 106 10.45 10.11 -0.91
CA PHE A 106 10.40 11.57 -0.99
C PHE A 106 10.98 12.16 0.31
N PRO A 107 11.81 13.21 0.22
CA PRO A 107 12.40 13.84 1.39
C PRO A 107 11.34 14.31 2.39
N LYS A 108 11.64 14.18 3.69
CA LYS A 108 10.78 14.73 4.75
C LYS A 108 10.60 16.24 4.52
N GLY A 109 9.35 16.71 4.55
CA GLY A 109 9.01 18.12 4.32
C GLY A 109 8.79 18.49 2.86
N PHE A 110 8.97 17.56 1.91
CA PHE A 110 8.57 17.78 0.53
C PHE A 110 7.04 17.76 0.41
N MET A 111 6.42 18.92 0.18
CA MET A 111 4.96 19.10 0.16
C MET A 111 4.40 19.46 -1.23
N ASN A 112 5.24 19.46 -2.25
CA ASN A 112 4.82 19.67 -3.63
C ASN A 112 3.89 18.53 -4.08
N GLU A 113 2.82 18.88 -4.78
CA GLU A 113 1.89 17.90 -5.31
C GLU A 113 2.54 17.09 -6.44
N VAL A 114 2.54 15.78 -6.30
CA VAL A 114 3.10 14.83 -7.28
C VAL A 114 2.01 13.89 -7.74
N GLN A 115 1.83 13.79 -9.06
CA GLN A 115 0.95 12.85 -9.70
C GLN A 115 1.74 11.87 -10.56
N VAL A 116 1.49 10.59 -10.34
CA VAL A 116 2.02 9.49 -11.14
C VAL A 116 0.84 8.83 -11.86
N THR A 117 0.92 8.71 -13.18
CA THR A 117 -0.11 8.05 -13.99
C THR A 117 0.53 6.93 -14.80
N CYS A 118 0.00 5.72 -14.63
CA CYS A 118 0.41 4.51 -15.34
C CYS A 118 -0.75 4.05 -16.21
N GLN A 119 -0.51 3.85 -17.51
CA GLN A 119 -1.52 3.39 -18.45
C GLN A 119 -1.00 2.14 -19.14
N VAL A 120 -1.70 1.02 -18.98
CA VAL A 120 -1.39 -0.20 -19.72
C VAL A 120 -1.87 -0.01 -21.15
N VAL A 121 -0.94 0.05 -22.09
CA VAL A 121 -1.22 0.35 -23.52
C VAL A 121 -1.05 -0.87 -24.43
N SER A 122 -0.33 -1.90 -23.98
CA SER A 122 -0.27 -3.23 -24.58
C SER A 122 -0.19 -4.26 -23.47
N ALA A 123 -0.88 -5.39 -23.60
CA ALA A 123 -0.88 -6.43 -22.57
C ALA A 123 -0.72 -7.82 -23.19
N ASN A 124 0.35 -8.50 -22.80
CA ASN A 124 0.46 -9.94 -22.94
C ASN A 124 -0.50 -10.61 -21.95
N LYS A 125 -1.16 -11.69 -22.37
CA LYS A 125 -2.14 -12.41 -21.55
C LYS A 125 -1.55 -13.09 -20.33
N ASP A 126 -0.27 -13.45 -20.39
CA ASP A 126 0.41 -14.19 -19.33
C ASP A 126 1.24 -13.29 -18.39
N VAL A 127 1.43 -12.01 -18.73
CA VAL A 127 2.28 -11.08 -17.95
C VAL A 127 1.42 -10.05 -17.24
N ASP A 128 1.50 -10.01 -15.91
CA ASP A 128 0.83 -8.97 -15.13
C ASP A 128 1.53 -7.61 -15.32
N PRO A 129 0.80 -6.53 -15.67
CA PRO A 129 1.42 -5.23 -15.90
C PRO A 129 1.90 -4.49 -14.65
N ASP A 130 1.70 -5.04 -13.45
CA ASP A 130 2.06 -4.37 -12.20
C ASP A 130 3.57 -4.19 -12.01
N ILE A 131 4.39 -5.24 -12.24
CA ILE A 131 5.85 -5.17 -12.19
C ILE A 131 6.41 -4.18 -13.21
N PRO A 132 6.09 -4.25 -14.53
CA PRO A 132 6.57 -3.24 -15.46
C PRO A 132 6.07 -1.85 -15.08
N ALA A 133 4.84 -1.66 -14.60
CA ALA A 133 4.37 -0.36 -14.11
C ALA A 133 5.25 0.18 -12.96
N MET A 134 5.58 -0.64 -11.97
CA MET A 134 6.47 -0.25 -10.86
C MET A 134 7.87 0.14 -11.35
N ILE A 135 8.42 -0.61 -12.30
CA ILE A 135 9.71 -0.30 -12.95
C ILE A 135 9.63 1.04 -13.69
N GLY A 136 8.57 1.25 -14.47
CA GLY A 136 8.35 2.50 -15.21
C GLY A 136 8.20 3.72 -14.31
N VAL A 137 7.54 3.58 -13.15
CA VAL A 137 7.43 4.64 -12.14
C VAL A 137 8.76 4.96 -11.50
N SER A 138 9.53 3.94 -11.14
CA SER A 138 10.89 4.10 -10.63
C SER A 138 11.77 4.87 -11.63
N ALA A 139 11.73 4.48 -12.90
CA ALA A 139 12.46 5.15 -13.97
C ALA A 139 11.99 6.60 -14.16
N ALA A 140 10.69 6.83 -14.31
CA ALA A 140 10.15 8.16 -14.55
C ALA A 140 10.45 9.12 -13.38
N LEU A 141 10.25 8.72 -12.13
CA LEU A 141 10.62 9.54 -10.97
C LEU A 141 12.10 9.87 -10.96
N THR A 142 12.95 8.88 -11.22
CA THR A 142 14.42 9.04 -11.24
C THR A 142 14.90 9.98 -12.35
N LEU A 143 14.23 10.00 -13.51
CA LEU A 143 14.52 10.88 -14.63
C LEU A 143 13.96 12.30 -14.49
N SER A 144 12.97 12.49 -13.62
CA SER A 144 12.17 13.73 -13.55
C SER A 144 12.91 14.94 -12.98
N GLY A 145 13.97 14.71 -12.20
CA GLY A 145 14.64 15.74 -11.40
C GLY A 145 13.94 16.06 -10.07
N ILE A 146 12.73 15.54 -9.83
CA ILE A 146 12.02 15.71 -8.56
C ILE A 146 12.85 15.08 -7.42
N PRO A 147 12.92 15.69 -6.22
CA PRO A 147 13.62 15.11 -5.08
C PRO A 147 13.08 13.71 -4.73
N PHE A 148 13.87 12.67 -5.02
CA PHE A 148 13.47 11.28 -4.86
C PHE A 148 14.71 10.41 -4.59
N ALA A 149 14.70 9.70 -3.46
CA ALA A 149 15.80 8.84 -3.00
C ALA A 149 15.73 7.40 -3.56
N GLY A 150 15.29 7.26 -4.81
CA GLY A 150 15.35 6.00 -5.56
C GLY A 150 16.62 5.89 -6.42
N PRO A 151 16.61 5.02 -7.46
CA PRO A 151 15.49 4.23 -7.95
C PRO A 151 15.13 3.04 -7.03
N ILE A 152 13.95 2.49 -7.25
CA ILE A 152 13.55 1.18 -6.71
C ILE A 152 13.57 0.10 -7.81
N GLY A 153 13.85 -1.14 -7.41
CA GLY A 153 13.50 -2.34 -8.16
C GLY A 153 12.14 -2.88 -7.72
N ALA A 154 11.55 -3.73 -8.55
CA ALA A 154 10.36 -4.51 -8.22
C ALA A 154 10.46 -5.89 -8.84
N ALA A 155 10.08 -6.93 -8.10
CA ALA A 155 10.07 -8.31 -8.56
C ALA A 155 8.86 -9.04 -7.98
N ARG A 156 8.29 -9.96 -8.78
CA ARG A 156 7.36 -10.97 -8.29
C ARG A 156 8.12 -12.28 -8.09
N VAL A 157 7.81 -13.00 -7.01
CA VAL A 157 8.38 -14.30 -6.67
C VAL A 157 7.27 -15.32 -6.51
N GLY A 158 7.40 -16.41 -7.27
CA GLY A 158 6.67 -17.66 -7.05
C GLY A 158 7.52 -18.68 -6.30
N PHE A 159 6.89 -19.74 -5.80
CA PHE A 159 7.57 -20.84 -5.13
C PHE A 159 6.93 -22.18 -5.50
N THR A 160 7.76 -23.13 -5.90
CA THR A 160 7.37 -24.53 -6.12
C THR A 160 8.37 -25.43 -5.39
N PRO A 161 8.16 -26.76 -5.35
CA PRO A 161 9.15 -27.69 -4.80
C PRO A 161 10.55 -27.59 -5.46
N ASP A 162 10.63 -27.06 -6.68
CA ASP A 162 11.89 -26.85 -7.42
C ASP A 162 12.61 -25.55 -7.03
N GLY A 163 11.95 -24.64 -6.30
CA GLY A 163 12.55 -23.41 -5.77
C GLY A 163 11.79 -22.13 -6.14
N TYR A 164 12.49 -20.99 -6.08
CA TYR A 164 11.93 -19.68 -6.37
C TYR A 164 11.83 -19.41 -7.88
N LEU A 165 10.71 -18.83 -8.29
CA LEU A 165 10.47 -18.37 -9.66
C LEU A 165 10.53 -16.85 -9.70
N LEU A 166 11.32 -16.26 -10.60
CA LEU A 166 11.40 -14.81 -10.79
C LEU A 166 10.40 -14.36 -11.87
N ASN A 167 9.55 -13.39 -11.52
CA ASN A 167 8.52 -12.80 -12.37
C ASN A 167 7.68 -13.84 -13.13
N PRO A 168 7.12 -14.85 -12.45
CA PRO A 168 6.27 -15.85 -13.10
C PRO A 168 5.03 -15.19 -13.72
N GLY A 169 4.64 -15.68 -14.89
CA GLY A 169 3.37 -15.33 -15.52
C GLY A 169 2.17 -15.90 -14.78
N TYR A 170 0.96 -15.53 -15.21
CA TYR A 170 -0.29 -16.03 -14.61
C TYR A 170 -0.38 -17.56 -14.66
N GLU A 171 0.01 -18.18 -15.78
CA GLU A 171 -0.04 -19.64 -15.95
C GLU A 171 0.89 -20.36 -14.96
N ALA A 172 2.12 -19.85 -14.78
CA ALA A 172 3.07 -20.43 -13.83
C ALA A 172 2.61 -20.26 -12.37
N LEU A 173 1.93 -19.15 -12.05
CA LEU A 173 1.40 -18.87 -10.72
C LEU A 173 0.27 -19.82 -10.30
N GLU A 174 -0.47 -20.44 -11.23
CA GLU A 174 -1.51 -21.41 -10.89
C GLU A 174 -0.96 -22.63 -10.12
N SER A 175 0.30 -22.98 -10.37
CA SER A 175 1.02 -24.08 -9.69
C SER A 175 1.89 -23.62 -8.52
N SER A 176 1.92 -22.31 -8.25
CA SER A 176 2.80 -21.72 -7.23
C SER A 176 2.17 -21.75 -5.85
N GLU A 177 2.97 -22.06 -4.83
CA GLU A 177 2.59 -21.94 -3.42
C GLU A 177 2.80 -20.53 -2.88
N LEU A 178 3.35 -19.62 -3.69
CA LEU A 178 3.61 -18.22 -3.33
C LEU A 178 3.26 -17.28 -4.49
N ASP A 179 2.61 -16.17 -4.18
CA ASP A 179 2.60 -14.97 -5.03
C ASP A 179 3.03 -13.80 -4.16
N MET A 180 4.30 -13.39 -4.31
CA MET A 180 4.90 -12.31 -3.54
C MET A 180 5.44 -11.23 -4.45
N VAL A 181 5.03 -9.98 -4.24
CA VAL A 181 5.66 -8.80 -4.85
C VAL A 181 6.52 -8.09 -3.81
N VAL A 182 7.77 -7.85 -4.18
CA VAL A 182 8.76 -7.14 -3.36
C VAL A 182 9.24 -5.92 -4.12
N ALA A 183 9.44 -4.81 -3.40
CA ALA A 183 10.08 -3.61 -3.92
C ALA A 183 11.06 -3.02 -2.91
N GLY A 184 12.19 -2.52 -3.41
CA GLY A 184 13.28 -2.02 -2.59
C GLY A 184 14.25 -1.14 -3.38
N THR A 185 15.08 -0.40 -2.65
CA THR A 185 16.26 0.29 -3.20
C THR A 185 17.43 -0.68 -3.31
N GLU A 186 18.59 -0.16 -3.72
CA GLU A 186 19.85 -0.92 -3.70
C GLU A 186 20.16 -1.47 -2.31
N SER A 187 19.88 -0.68 -1.26
CA SER A 187 20.30 -0.97 0.10
C SER A 187 19.24 -1.66 0.97
N ALA A 188 17.95 -1.53 0.64
CA ALA A 188 16.90 -2.00 1.54
C ALA A 188 15.59 -2.37 0.83
N VAL A 189 14.92 -3.37 1.38
CA VAL A 189 13.52 -3.68 1.05
C VAL A 189 12.60 -2.62 1.69
N LEU A 190 11.65 -2.13 0.92
CA LEU A 190 10.69 -1.10 1.36
C LEU A 190 9.28 -1.64 1.52
N MET A 191 8.89 -2.58 0.66
CA MET A 191 7.51 -3.06 0.59
C MET A 191 7.50 -4.54 0.17
N VAL A 192 6.68 -5.31 0.87
CA VAL A 192 6.32 -6.69 0.53
C VAL A 192 4.80 -6.79 0.56
N GLU A 193 4.25 -7.48 -0.42
CA GLU A 193 2.84 -7.86 -0.50
C GLU A 193 2.78 -9.31 -0.98
N SER A 194 2.18 -10.22 -0.20
CA SER A 194 2.23 -11.65 -0.51
C SER A 194 0.94 -12.40 -0.17
N GLU A 195 0.74 -13.52 -0.86
CA GLU A 195 -0.22 -14.58 -0.59
C GLU A 195 0.52 -15.92 -0.70
N ALA A 196 0.35 -16.83 0.26
CA ALA A 196 1.13 -18.07 0.33
C ALA A 196 0.30 -19.22 0.90
N ASN A 197 0.57 -20.44 0.44
CA ASN A 197 -0.06 -21.67 0.89
C ASN A 197 0.72 -22.29 2.07
N GLU A 198 0.62 -21.67 3.25
CA GLU A 198 1.19 -22.17 4.51
C GLU A 198 2.70 -22.46 4.46
N LEU A 199 3.47 -21.60 3.78
CA LEU A 199 4.93 -21.68 3.74
C LEU A 199 5.59 -21.33 5.08
N THR A 200 6.76 -21.92 5.32
CA THR A 200 7.59 -21.63 6.50
C THR A 200 8.16 -20.21 6.47
N GLU A 201 8.51 -19.66 7.64
CA GLU A 201 9.13 -18.34 7.75
C GLU A 201 10.45 -18.24 6.97
N ASP A 202 11.25 -19.31 6.96
CA ASP A 202 12.51 -19.36 6.21
C ASP A 202 12.28 -19.30 4.69
N GLN A 203 11.26 -20.00 4.18
CA GLN A 203 10.89 -19.93 2.76
C GLN A 203 10.39 -18.53 2.38
N MET A 204 9.58 -17.91 3.24
CA MET A 204 9.06 -16.55 3.03
C MET A 204 10.18 -15.51 3.06
N LEU A 205 11.10 -15.58 4.02
CA LEU A 205 12.25 -14.69 4.10
C LEU A 205 13.20 -14.89 2.91
N GLY A 206 13.46 -16.14 2.53
CA GLY A 206 14.27 -16.46 1.36
C GLY A 206 13.69 -15.88 0.07
N ALA A 207 12.36 -15.89 -0.10
CA ALA A 207 11.70 -15.25 -1.25
C ALA A 207 11.93 -13.73 -1.28
N VAL A 208 11.86 -13.05 -0.13
CA VAL A 208 12.13 -11.61 -0.03
C VAL A 208 13.57 -11.28 -0.43
N LEU A 209 14.53 -12.07 0.07
CA LEU A 209 15.96 -11.89 -0.24
C LEU A 209 16.26 -12.18 -1.71
N PHE A 210 15.71 -13.26 -2.26
CA PHE A 210 15.80 -13.60 -3.67
C PHE A 210 15.28 -12.46 -4.55
N ALA A 211 14.08 -11.94 -4.26
CA ALA A 211 13.51 -10.81 -4.98
C ALA A 211 14.43 -9.58 -4.94
N HIS A 212 14.94 -9.23 -3.74
CA HIS A 212 15.78 -8.06 -3.52
C HIS A 212 17.12 -8.15 -4.25
N GLN A 213 17.70 -9.34 -4.33
CA GLN A 213 18.91 -9.61 -5.10
C GLN A 213 18.65 -9.48 -6.61
N GLU A 214 17.61 -10.12 -7.13
CA GLU A 214 17.34 -10.15 -8.57
C GLU A 214 16.94 -8.77 -9.11
N MET A 215 16.16 -7.99 -8.35
CA MET A 215 15.71 -6.66 -8.79
C MET A 215 16.84 -5.62 -8.92
N GLN A 216 18.06 -5.92 -8.47
CA GLN A 216 19.21 -5.02 -8.63
C GLN A 216 19.54 -4.76 -10.11
N ALA A 217 19.23 -5.70 -11.01
CA ALA A 217 19.36 -5.49 -12.46
C ALA A 217 18.53 -4.29 -12.94
N VAL A 218 17.31 -4.14 -12.42
CA VAL A 218 16.43 -3.00 -12.73
C VAL A 218 17.04 -1.69 -12.23
N ILE A 219 17.48 -1.66 -10.97
CA ILE A 219 18.05 -0.47 -10.32
C ILE A 219 19.26 0.04 -11.11
N LYS A 220 20.15 -0.89 -11.48
CA LYS A 220 21.31 -0.60 -12.34
C LYS A 220 20.89 -0.01 -13.68
N ALA A 221 19.95 -0.65 -14.39
CA ALA A 221 19.49 -0.18 -15.69
C ALA A 221 18.86 1.22 -15.63
N VAL A 222 18.08 1.51 -14.57
CA VAL A 222 17.47 2.83 -14.36
C VAL A 222 18.53 3.90 -14.06
N ASN A 223 19.55 3.58 -13.26
CA ASN A 223 20.66 4.50 -12.99
C ASN A 223 21.47 4.80 -14.27
N GLU A 224 21.72 3.80 -15.10
CA GLU A 224 22.37 3.99 -16.41
C GLU A 224 21.52 4.88 -17.34
N LEU A 225 20.20 4.64 -17.40
CA LEU A 225 19.28 5.50 -18.16
C LEU A 225 19.24 6.94 -17.63
N LYS A 226 19.35 7.14 -16.30
CA LYS A 226 19.45 8.46 -15.67
C LYS A 226 20.70 9.21 -16.11
N ALA A 227 21.83 8.52 -16.22
CA ALA A 227 23.08 9.15 -16.67
C ALA A 227 22.98 9.66 -18.12
N GLU A 228 22.17 9.00 -18.96
CA GLU A 228 21.99 9.36 -20.38
C GLU A 228 20.88 10.40 -20.61
N ALA A 229 19.76 10.30 -19.89
CA ALA A 229 18.52 11.04 -20.19
C ALA A 229 17.88 11.76 -18.99
N GLY A 230 18.52 11.74 -17.81
CA GLY A 230 17.99 12.35 -16.60
C GLY A 230 17.95 13.88 -16.68
N LYS A 231 16.85 14.48 -16.21
CA LYS A 231 16.77 15.93 -16.03
C LYS A 231 17.59 16.38 -14.80
N PRO A 232 18.05 17.64 -14.76
CA PRO A 232 18.69 18.20 -13.58
C PRO A 232 17.81 18.05 -12.35
N THR A 233 18.40 17.68 -11.22
CA THR A 233 17.70 17.65 -9.93
C THR A 233 17.25 19.06 -9.54
N TRP A 234 16.06 19.16 -8.98
CA TRP A 234 15.52 20.44 -8.48
C TRP A 234 16.44 20.98 -7.37
N ASP A 235 16.68 22.30 -7.36
CA ASP A 235 17.28 22.99 -6.22
C ASP A 235 16.22 23.15 -5.12
N TRP A 236 15.86 22.02 -4.52
CA TRP A 236 14.95 21.96 -3.38
C TRP A 236 15.75 21.77 -2.11
N ARG A 237 15.43 22.57 -1.09
CA ARG A 237 16.04 22.46 0.23
C ARG A 237 14.96 22.30 1.27
N THR A 238 15.25 21.47 2.26
CA THR A 238 14.40 21.40 3.46
C THR A 238 14.44 22.75 4.17
N ALA A 239 13.30 23.18 4.73
CA ALA A 239 13.25 24.36 5.58
C ALA A 239 14.25 24.21 6.74
N ALA A 240 14.91 25.32 7.11
CA ALA A 240 15.80 25.34 8.25
C ALA A 240 15.02 25.02 9.53
N GLU A 241 15.57 24.16 10.38
CA GLU A 241 14.96 23.87 11.68
C GLU A 241 15.11 25.07 12.61
N ASN A 242 14.01 25.51 13.22
CA ASN A 242 14.01 26.51 14.28
C ASN A 242 14.44 25.86 15.60
N THR A 243 15.75 25.76 15.81
CA THR A 243 16.33 25.10 16.99
C THR A 243 15.91 25.74 18.30
N GLY A 244 15.77 27.08 18.32
CA GLY A 244 15.30 27.82 19.51
C GLY A 244 13.87 27.45 19.90
N LEU A 245 12.96 27.34 18.92
CA LEU A 245 11.60 26.86 19.16
C LEU A 245 11.60 25.41 19.65
N ILE A 246 12.40 24.53 19.03
CA ILE A 246 12.51 23.13 19.46
C ILE A 246 12.95 23.03 20.92
N GLU A 247 13.98 23.77 21.32
CA GLU A 247 14.47 23.80 22.71
C GLU A 247 13.42 24.33 23.68
N SER A 248 12.74 25.42 23.32
CA SER A 248 11.73 26.06 24.16
C SER A 248 10.51 25.15 24.38
N VAL A 249 9.94 24.60 23.30
CA VAL A 249 8.80 23.67 23.38
C VAL A 249 9.19 22.41 24.13
N SER A 250 10.39 21.86 23.86
CA SER A 250 10.88 20.68 24.57
C SER A 250 11.06 20.94 26.07
N GLY A 251 11.65 22.07 26.44
CA GLY A 251 11.89 22.43 27.85
C GLY A 251 10.61 22.55 28.67
N GLN A 252 9.52 23.03 28.06
CA GLN A 252 8.24 23.22 28.77
C GLN A 252 7.31 22.00 28.72
N PHE A 253 7.27 21.28 27.59
CA PHE A 253 6.24 20.26 27.35
C PHE A 253 6.75 18.82 27.33
N ALA A 254 8.06 18.54 27.21
CA ALA A 254 8.55 17.17 27.03
C ALA A 254 8.16 16.21 28.17
N ASP A 255 8.28 16.66 29.43
CA ASP A 255 7.91 15.83 30.59
C ASP A 255 6.40 15.60 30.68
N GLN A 256 5.60 16.62 30.36
CA GLN A 256 4.14 16.51 30.33
C GLN A 256 3.67 15.56 29.22
N ILE A 257 4.32 15.61 28.06
CA ILE A 257 4.09 14.67 26.95
C ILE A 257 4.46 13.25 27.40
N ALA A 258 5.60 13.08 28.07
CA ALA A 258 6.02 11.76 28.56
C ALA A 258 5.02 11.17 29.56
N GLU A 259 4.48 11.99 30.47
CA GLU A 259 3.43 11.56 31.39
C GLU A 259 2.10 11.26 30.68
N ALA A 260 1.70 12.08 29.71
CA ALA A 260 0.51 11.82 28.90
C ALA A 260 0.60 10.48 28.14
N TYR A 261 1.78 10.10 27.65
CA TYR A 261 2.01 8.79 27.03
C TYR A 261 2.00 7.61 28.00
N ARG A 262 1.91 7.82 29.32
CA ARG A 262 1.65 6.76 30.31
C ARG A 262 0.15 6.47 30.50
N ILE A 263 -0.73 7.32 29.97
CA ILE A 263 -2.17 7.06 29.95
C ILE A 263 -2.43 5.92 28.97
N THR A 264 -2.95 4.79 29.47
CA THR A 264 -3.11 3.57 28.68
C THR A 264 -4.31 3.62 27.73
N GLU A 265 -5.44 4.18 28.19
CA GLU A 265 -6.67 4.31 27.40
C GLU A 265 -6.49 5.36 26.29
N LYS A 266 -6.88 5.01 25.07
CA LYS A 266 -6.58 5.79 23.87
C LYS A 266 -7.23 7.17 23.87
N MET A 267 -8.52 7.27 24.17
CA MET A 267 -9.27 8.52 24.05
C MET A 267 -8.80 9.55 25.07
N LEU A 268 -8.61 9.14 26.33
CA LEU A 268 -8.07 9.98 27.39
C LEU A 268 -6.65 10.45 27.06
N ARG A 269 -5.79 9.57 26.53
CA ARG A 269 -4.45 9.95 26.08
C ARG A 269 -4.51 10.98 24.96
N GLN A 270 -5.34 10.77 23.94
CA GLN A 270 -5.49 11.70 22.82
C GLN A 270 -6.02 13.06 23.27
N SER A 271 -7.06 13.09 24.10
CA SER A 271 -7.57 14.33 24.69
C SER A 271 -6.49 15.08 25.44
N LYS A 272 -5.67 14.37 26.26
CA LYS A 272 -4.60 15.03 27.01
C LYS A 272 -3.51 15.60 26.11
N LEU A 273 -3.11 14.88 25.07
CA LEU A 273 -2.12 15.34 24.10
C LEU A 273 -2.63 16.54 23.29
N VAL A 274 -3.93 16.56 22.95
CA VAL A 274 -4.57 17.73 22.31
C VAL A 274 -4.51 18.95 23.23
N GLU A 275 -4.89 18.82 24.50
CA GLU A 275 -4.77 19.91 25.47
C GLU A 275 -3.35 20.47 25.55
N LEU A 276 -2.34 19.58 25.66
CA LEU A 276 -0.94 19.97 25.75
C LEU A 276 -0.44 20.65 24.47
N ARG A 277 -0.88 20.17 23.31
CA ARG A 277 -0.52 20.76 22.02
C ARG A 277 -1.15 22.13 21.85
N ASP A 278 -2.42 22.29 22.22
CA ASP A 278 -3.13 23.56 22.11
C ASP A 278 -2.53 24.60 23.07
N ALA A 279 -2.12 24.18 24.28
CA ALA A 279 -1.36 25.02 25.21
C ALA A 279 0.04 25.38 24.68
N ALA A 280 0.71 24.48 23.95
CA ALA A 280 1.99 24.78 23.32
C ALA A 280 1.82 25.82 22.19
N ILE A 281 0.75 25.71 21.41
CA ILE A 281 0.41 26.72 20.38
C ILE A 281 0.14 28.07 21.04
N GLU A 282 -0.66 28.11 22.10
CA GLU A 282 -0.95 29.36 22.83
C GLU A 282 0.31 30.01 23.42
N ALA A 283 1.27 29.20 23.88
CA ALA A 283 2.49 29.71 24.49
C ALA A 283 3.56 30.20 23.49
N PHE A 284 3.61 29.61 22.29
CA PHE A 284 4.75 29.77 21.37
C PHE A 284 4.40 30.22 19.96
N ALA A 285 3.12 30.23 19.57
CA ALA A 285 2.71 30.80 18.28
C ALA A 285 2.55 32.32 18.41
N ASP A 286 3.16 33.07 17.50
CA ASP A 286 3.12 34.53 17.46
C ASP A 286 3.22 35.03 16.00
N GLU A 287 3.55 36.32 15.79
CA GLU A 287 3.69 36.88 14.44
C GLU A 287 4.89 36.32 13.67
N GLU A 288 5.90 35.77 14.35
CA GLU A 288 7.11 35.19 13.74
C GLU A 288 7.05 33.66 13.68
N THR A 289 6.26 33.02 14.54
CA THR A 289 6.14 31.56 14.67
C THR A 289 4.72 31.10 14.37
N GLU A 290 4.54 30.42 13.23
CA GLU A 290 3.25 29.88 12.81
C GLU A 290 2.81 28.71 13.71
N ALA A 291 1.49 28.60 13.95
CA ALA A 291 0.93 27.52 14.77
C ALA A 291 1.27 26.11 14.24
N ASP A 292 1.38 25.95 12.92
CA ASP A 292 1.75 24.68 12.28
C ASP A 292 3.21 24.28 12.54
N GLU A 293 4.10 25.26 12.70
CA GLU A 293 5.48 25.01 13.09
C GLU A 293 5.55 24.44 14.51
N VAL A 294 4.81 25.06 15.45
CA VAL A 294 4.69 24.57 16.83
C VAL A 294 4.10 23.15 16.87
N ARG A 295 3.05 22.88 16.09
CA ARG A 295 2.45 21.54 15.96
C ARG A 295 3.46 20.50 15.46
N SER A 296 4.26 20.86 14.46
CA SER A 296 5.31 19.99 13.90
C SER A 296 6.39 19.68 14.93
N VAL A 297 6.85 20.68 15.68
CA VAL A 297 7.82 20.52 16.77
C VAL A 297 7.25 19.62 17.87
N PHE A 298 6.02 19.89 18.31
CA PHE A 298 5.32 19.07 19.30
C PHE A 298 5.25 17.60 18.87
N GLY A 299 4.78 17.33 17.65
CA GLY A 299 4.73 15.97 17.10
C GLY A 299 6.11 15.30 16.98
N SER A 300 7.17 16.07 16.76
CA SER A 300 8.54 15.56 16.77
C SER A 300 8.99 15.11 18.17
N ILE A 301 8.56 15.81 19.21
CA ILE A 301 8.81 15.47 20.62
C ILE A 301 8.05 14.20 20.98
N GLU A 302 6.76 14.11 20.62
CA GLU A 302 5.96 12.89 20.80
C GLU A 302 6.66 11.67 20.20
N LYS A 303 7.12 11.80 18.94
CA LYS A 303 7.85 10.74 18.23
C LYS A 303 9.13 10.33 18.95
N LYS A 304 9.91 11.30 19.45
CA LYS A 304 11.16 11.04 20.19
C LYS A 304 10.87 10.35 21.52
N THR A 305 9.88 10.84 22.27
CA THR A 305 9.49 10.32 23.58
C THR A 305 9.09 8.85 23.51
N VAL A 306 8.19 8.48 22.59
CA VAL A 306 7.74 7.09 22.44
C VAL A 306 8.87 6.17 21.98
N ARG A 307 9.70 6.61 21.02
CA ARG A 307 10.82 5.80 20.52
C ARG A 307 11.87 5.56 21.61
N ARG A 308 12.24 6.61 22.34
CA ARG A 308 13.25 6.54 23.40
C ARG A 308 12.81 5.55 24.48
N ALA A 309 11.57 5.64 24.95
CA ALA A 309 11.02 4.72 25.96
C ALA A 309 11.18 3.24 25.54
N ILE A 310 10.81 2.90 24.30
CA ILE A 310 10.91 1.52 23.80
C ILE A 310 12.37 1.06 23.68
N VAL A 311 13.27 1.91 23.17
CA VAL A 311 14.70 1.58 23.01
C VAL A 311 15.40 1.42 24.37
N GLU A 312 15.00 2.19 25.37
CA GLU A 312 15.52 2.12 26.74
C GLU A 312 14.88 0.98 27.56
N GLY A 313 14.01 0.16 26.96
CA GLY A 313 13.40 -0.99 27.62
C GLY A 313 12.27 -0.62 28.61
N GLN A 314 11.75 0.60 28.54
CA GLN A 314 10.57 0.99 29.31
C GLN A 314 9.32 0.28 28.75
N PRO A 315 8.28 0.09 29.58
CA PRO A 315 6.98 -0.37 29.09
C PRO A 315 6.45 0.50 27.96
N ARG A 316 5.74 -0.12 27.01
CA ARG A 316 5.06 0.62 25.93
C ARG A 316 3.93 1.48 26.51
N ILE A 317 3.34 2.32 25.66
CA ILE A 317 2.26 3.26 25.99
C ILE A 317 1.12 2.62 26.79
N ASP A 318 0.80 1.35 26.51
CA ASP A 318 -0.25 0.61 27.22
C ASP A 318 0.28 -0.39 28.26
N GLY A 319 1.49 -0.17 28.76
CA GLY A 319 2.12 -0.94 29.84
C GLY A 319 2.73 -2.28 29.44
N ARG A 320 2.54 -2.72 28.19
CA ARG A 320 3.05 -4.02 27.71
C ARG A 320 4.54 -3.98 27.39
N ASP A 321 5.17 -5.16 27.42
CA ASP A 321 6.49 -5.37 26.83
C ASP A 321 6.42 -5.48 25.29
N THR A 322 7.57 -5.77 24.68
CA THR A 322 7.72 -5.88 23.22
C THR A 322 7.17 -7.18 22.62
N LYS A 323 6.76 -8.16 23.44
CA LYS A 323 6.34 -9.50 23.00
C LYS A 323 4.88 -9.82 23.32
N THR A 324 4.28 -9.10 24.26
CA THR A 324 2.93 -9.38 24.78
C THR A 324 1.85 -8.80 23.87
N VAL A 325 0.93 -9.67 23.45
CA VAL A 325 -0.27 -9.31 22.68
C VAL A 325 -1.33 -8.69 23.62
N ARG A 326 -2.18 -7.80 23.10
CA ARG A 326 -3.31 -7.24 23.85
C ARG A 326 -4.32 -8.34 24.19
N GLN A 327 -5.15 -8.11 25.21
CA GLN A 327 -6.25 -8.99 25.57
C GLN A 327 -7.15 -9.29 24.35
N ILE A 328 -7.53 -10.55 24.17
CA ILE A 328 -8.43 -10.99 23.10
C ILE A 328 -9.75 -11.43 23.73
N ASN A 329 -10.86 -11.01 23.12
CA ASN A 329 -12.20 -11.51 23.38
C ASN A 329 -12.83 -11.97 22.06
N VAL A 330 -13.51 -13.12 22.10
CA VAL A 330 -14.05 -13.79 20.91
C VAL A 330 -15.48 -14.24 21.18
N GLU A 331 -16.39 -13.84 20.32
CA GLU A 331 -17.78 -14.30 20.31
C GLU A 331 -18.17 -14.75 18.89
N VAL A 332 -19.01 -15.79 18.78
CA VAL A 332 -19.54 -16.33 17.52
C VAL A 332 -21.07 -16.42 17.61
N GLY A 333 -21.76 -16.48 16.48
CA GLY A 333 -23.23 -16.53 16.44
C GLY A 333 -23.90 -15.25 16.96
N VAL A 334 -23.20 -14.11 16.90
CA VAL A 334 -23.65 -12.82 17.45
C VAL A 334 -24.79 -12.16 16.66
N LEU A 335 -24.99 -12.54 15.39
CA LEU A 335 -26.07 -12.03 14.53
C LEU A 335 -27.10 -13.11 14.20
N ALA A 336 -28.32 -12.97 14.71
CA ALA A 336 -29.40 -13.96 14.58
C ALA A 336 -29.87 -14.29 13.15
N LYS A 337 -29.49 -13.49 12.14
CA LYS A 337 -29.91 -13.67 10.73
C LYS A 337 -28.78 -13.92 9.75
N ALA A 338 -27.52 -13.76 10.18
CA ALA A 338 -26.39 -14.11 9.35
C ALA A 338 -26.27 -15.63 9.23
N HIS A 339 -25.68 -16.14 8.15
CA HIS A 339 -25.39 -17.57 8.07
C HIS A 339 -24.29 -17.95 9.06
N GLY A 340 -23.29 -17.08 9.22
CA GLY A 340 -22.35 -17.12 10.33
C GLY A 340 -21.89 -15.71 10.71
N SER A 341 -21.48 -15.52 11.95
CA SER A 341 -21.02 -14.23 12.46
C SER A 341 -20.04 -14.37 13.62
N ALA A 342 -19.15 -13.41 13.74
CA ALA A 342 -18.18 -13.34 14.83
C ALA A 342 -17.92 -11.89 15.25
N LEU A 343 -17.69 -11.68 16.55
CA LEU A 343 -17.14 -10.45 17.09
C LEU A 343 -15.75 -10.75 17.64
N PHE A 344 -14.73 -10.25 16.96
CA PHE A 344 -13.33 -10.40 17.38
C PHE A 344 -12.83 -9.08 17.94
N THR A 345 -12.39 -9.07 19.20
CA THR A 345 -11.84 -7.90 19.88
C THR A 345 -10.42 -8.19 20.35
N ARG A 346 -9.45 -7.33 20.01
CA ARG A 346 -8.06 -7.39 20.47
C ARG A 346 -7.62 -6.04 21.01
N GLY A 347 -7.69 -5.85 22.33
CA GLY A 347 -7.61 -4.54 22.97
C GLY A 347 -8.68 -3.61 22.39
N GLU A 348 -8.31 -2.39 22.03
CA GLU A 348 -9.21 -1.37 21.44
C GLU A 348 -9.30 -1.48 19.89
N THR A 349 -9.22 -2.70 19.35
CA THR A 349 -9.45 -2.98 17.93
C THR A 349 -10.50 -4.08 17.83
N GLN A 350 -11.62 -3.82 17.17
CA GLN A 350 -12.76 -4.72 17.09
C GLN A 350 -13.27 -4.85 15.66
N ALA A 351 -13.60 -6.08 15.25
CA ALA A 351 -14.19 -6.40 13.98
C ALA A 351 -15.45 -7.26 14.19
N LEU A 352 -16.59 -6.76 13.74
CA LEU A 352 -17.81 -7.54 13.56
C LEU A 352 -17.80 -8.13 12.16
N VAL A 353 -17.69 -9.45 12.06
CA VAL A 353 -17.57 -10.16 10.79
C VAL A 353 -18.81 -11.02 10.56
N SER A 354 -19.32 -11.00 9.33
CA SER A 354 -20.45 -11.80 8.90
C SER A 354 -20.13 -12.60 7.64
N THR A 355 -20.66 -13.81 7.57
CA THR A 355 -20.58 -14.71 6.42
C THR A 355 -21.96 -14.92 5.84
N THR A 356 -22.05 -14.83 4.51
CA THR A 356 -23.26 -15.11 3.73
C THR A 356 -22.95 -16.15 2.66
N LEU A 357 -23.72 -17.24 2.64
CA LEU A 357 -23.67 -18.27 1.61
C LEU A 357 -24.69 -17.99 0.50
N GLY A 358 -24.30 -18.29 -0.73
CA GLY A 358 -25.11 -18.10 -1.93
C GLY A 358 -24.87 -19.19 -2.97
N SER A 359 -25.66 -19.15 -4.03
CA SER A 359 -25.55 -20.07 -5.16
C SER A 359 -24.39 -19.68 -6.10
N LYS A 360 -24.04 -20.54 -7.05
CA LYS A 360 -23.07 -20.21 -8.11
C LYS A 360 -23.46 -19.00 -8.98
N ARG A 361 -24.73 -18.57 -8.95
CA ARG A 361 -25.19 -17.37 -9.66
C ARG A 361 -24.79 -16.07 -8.97
N ASP A 362 -24.50 -16.15 -7.67
CA ASP A 362 -24.12 -15.01 -6.84
C ASP A 362 -22.60 -14.72 -6.90
N ALA A 363 -21.83 -15.56 -7.61
CA ALA A 363 -20.41 -15.37 -7.80
C ALA A 363 -20.12 -14.04 -8.54
N ALA A 364 -19.11 -13.31 -8.08
CA ALA A 364 -18.72 -12.06 -8.70
C ALA A 364 -18.12 -12.34 -10.08
N ILE A 365 -18.66 -11.71 -11.12
CA ILE A 365 -18.10 -11.77 -12.47
C ILE A 365 -17.09 -10.64 -12.60
N ILE A 366 -15.81 -10.99 -12.70
CA ILE A 366 -14.71 -10.04 -12.86
C ILE A 366 -14.32 -10.00 -14.33
N ASP A 367 -14.46 -8.82 -14.94
CA ASP A 367 -13.98 -8.55 -16.30
C ASP A 367 -12.58 -7.96 -16.23
N ALA A 368 -11.56 -8.83 -16.22
CA ALA A 368 -10.16 -8.44 -16.13
C ALA A 368 -9.49 -8.41 -17.51
N LEU A 369 -8.33 -7.78 -17.59
CA LEU A 369 -7.60 -7.61 -18.85
C LEU A 369 -7.26 -8.96 -19.51
N GLN A 370 -6.79 -9.92 -18.73
CA GLN A 370 -6.47 -11.29 -19.16
C GLN A 370 -7.71 -12.09 -19.59
N GLY A 371 -8.88 -11.79 -19.03
CA GLY A 371 -10.12 -12.53 -19.31
C GLY A 371 -11.18 -12.32 -18.25
N THR A 372 -12.41 -12.68 -18.60
CA THR A 372 -13.53 -12.68 -17.65
C THR A 372 -13.53 -13.97 -16.85
N TYR A 373 -13.59 -13.89 -15.52
CA TYR A 373 -13.68 -15.05 -14.63
C TYR A 373 -14.74 -14.84 -13.54
N ARG A 374 -15.08 -15.93 -12.85
CA ARG A 374 -16.02 -15.91 -11.72
C ARG A 374 -15.28 -16.15 -10.43
N ASP A 375 -15.56 -15.29 -9.47
CA ASP A 375 -14.98 -15.35 -8.14
C ASP A 375 -16.06 -15.75 -7.12
N SER A 376 -15.89 -16.94 -6.54
CA SER A 376 -16.83 -17.52 -5.57
C SER A 376 -16.56 -17.09 -4.14
N PHE A 377 -15.44 -16.41 -3.85
CA PHE A 377 -15.11 -15.94 -2.51
C PHE A 377 -14.92 -14.43 -2.50
N MET A 378 -15.77 -13.71 -1.78
CA MET A 378 -15.67 -12.25 -1.64
C MET A 378 -15.40 -11.90 -0.19
N LEU A 379 -14.47 -10.97 0.05
CA LEU A 379 -14.24 -10.39 1.38
C LEU A 379 -14.24 -8.87 1.26
N HIS A 380 -15.25 -8.25 1.86
CA HIS A 380 -15.36 -6.80 1.93
C HIS A 380 -14.98 -6.31 3.32
N TYR A 381 -14.21 -5.23 3.36
CA TYR A 381 -13.74 -4.60 4.58
C TYR A 381 -14.25 -3.16 4.59
N ASN A 382 -14.89 -2.76 5.69
CA ASN A 382 -15.45 -1.43 5.88
C ASN A 382 -14.84 -0.77 7.12
N PHE A 383 -14.46 0.51 6.98
CA PHE A 383 -13.83 1.31 8.01
C PHE A 383 -14.62 2.61 8.26
N PRO A 384 -15.73 2.51 9.02
CA PRO A 384 -16.56 3.67 9.32
C PRO A 384 -15.84 4.64 10.25
N HIS A 385 -16.14 5.94 10.11
CA HIS A 385 -15.46 7.01 10.87
C HIS A 385 -15.66 6.90 12.39
N TYR A 386 -16.79 6.34 12.84
CA TYR A 386 -17.04 6.13 14.27
C TYR A 386 -16.03 5.16 14.91
N SER A 387 -15.39 4.27 14.13
CA SER A 387 -14.41 3.31 14.65
C SER A 387 -13.14 3.97 15.21
N VAL A 388 -12.90 5.23 14.84
CA VAL A 388 -11.82 6.08 15.36
C VAL A 388 -12.34 7.29 16.12
N GLY A 389 -13.66 7.39 16.35
CA GLY A 389 -14.28 8.53 17.03
C GLY A 389 -14.36 9.80 16.19
N GLU A 390 -14.29 9.71 14.87
CA GLU A 390 -14.30 10.87 13.96
C GLU A 390 -15.61 10.98 13.17
N THR A 391 -15.86 12.15 12.58
CA THR A 391 -16.91 12.37 11.59
C THR A 391 -16.32 12.44 10.19
N GLY A 392 -17.11 12.10 9.18
CA GLY A 392 -16.68 12.25 7.78
C GLY A 392 -17.72 11.75 6.80
N PHE A 393 -17.45 11.95 5.51
CA PHE A 393 -18.37 11.54 4.45
C PHE A 393 -18.46 10.00 4.37
N SER A 394 -19.68 9.48 4.48
CA SER A 394 -20.00 8.09 4.15
C SER A 394 -20.26 7.97 2.65
N GLY A 395 -19.39 7.25 1.95
CA GLY A 395 -19.46 7.07 0.50
C GLY A 395 -19.10 5.64 0.10
N GLY A 396 -18.66 5.47 -1.14
CA GLY A 396 -18.10 4.19 -1.59
C GLY A 396 -16.78 3.84 -0.87
N PRO A 397 -16.31 2.60 -0.99
CA PRO A 397 -15.10 2.13 -0.29
C PRO A 397 -13.87 2.93 -0.74
N LYS A 398 -13.08 3.38 0.23
CA LYS A 398 -11.81 4.08 0.01
C LYS A 398 -10.74 3.08 -0.44
N ARG A 399 -9.68 3.56 -1.08
CA ARG A 399 -8.54 2.72 -1.51
C ARG A 399 -7.96 1.88 -0.37
N ARG A 400 -7.90 2.44 0.85
CA ARG A 400 -7.39 1.72 2.04
C ARG A 400 -8.30 0.56 2.44
N GLU A 401 -9.62 0.74 2.34
CA GLU A 401 -10.60 -0.30 2.67
C GLU A 401 -10.50 -1.47 1.69
N ILE A 402 -10.42 -1.18 0.38
CA ILE A 402 -10.19 -2.18 -0.66
C ILE A 402 -8.87 -2.94 -0.42
N GLY A 403 -7.78 -2.21 -0.13
CA GLY A 403 -6.49 -2.81 0.16
C GLY A 403 -6.49 -3.71 1.40
N HIS A 404 -7.15 -3.29 2.48
CA HIS A 404 -7.26 -4.13 3.69
C HIS A 404 -8.18 -5.34 3.48
N GLY A 405 -9.24 -5.20 2.68
CA GLY A 405 -10.09 -6.32 2.28
C GLY A 405 -9.31 -7.38 1.50
N ARG A 406 -8.54 -6.97 0.49
CA ARG A 406 -7.67 -7.90 -0.25
C ARG A 406 -6.62 -8.55 0.64
N LEU A 407 -6.00 -7.79 1.55
CA LEU A 407 -5.02 -8.34 2.49
C LEU A 407 -5.66 -9.39 3.42
N ALA A 408 -6.84 -9.11 3.97
CA ALA A 408 -7.54 -10.08 4.83
C ALA A 408 -7.96 -11.33 4.04
N ARG A 409 -8.37 -11.14 2.78
CA ARG A 409 -8.71 -12.24 1.86
C ARG A 409 -7.50 -13.16 1.64
N ARG A 410 -6.35 -12.59 1.29
CA ARG A 410 -5.09 -13.33 1.10
C ARG A 410 -4.71 -14.15 2.33
N GLY A 411 -4.96 -13.61 3.53
CA GLY A 411 -4.71 -14.30 4.79
C GLY A 411 -5.61 -15.51 5.06
N ILE A 412 -6.72 -15.66 4.32
CA ILE A 412 -7.67 -16.78 4.47
C ILE A 412 -7.64 -17.73 3.27
N SER A 413 -7.19 -17.29 2.09
CA SER A 413 -7.23 -18.08 0.87
C SER A 413 -6.65 -19.49 0.99
N ALA A 414 -5.52 -19.64 1.69
CA ALA A 414 -4.83 -20.93 1.85
C ALA A 414 -5.63 -21.99 2.62
N VAL A 415 -6.60 -21.56 3.43
CA VAL A 415 -7.44 -22.46 4.25
C VAL A 415 -8.86 -22.60 3.72
N LEU A 416 -9.20 -21.93 2.62
CA LEU A 416 -10.50 -22.06 1.98
C LEU A 416 -10.65 -23.46 1.35
N PRO A 417 -11.85 -24.07 1.41
CA PRO A 417 -12.12 -25.31 0.71
C PRO A 417 -12.11 -25.11 -0.81
N SER A 418 -11.85 -26.20 -1.53
CA SER A 418 -11.99 -26.23 -2.99
C SER A 418 -13.46 -25.99 -3.41
N SER A 419 -13.67 -25.60 -4.66
CA SER A 419 -15.03 -25.42 -5.20
C SER A 419 -15.80 -26.75 -5.38
N ASP A 420 -15.09 -27.87 -5.39
CA ASP A 420 -15.66 -29.21 -5.43
C ASP A 420 -16.16 -29.64 -4.03
N ASP A 421 -15.40 -29.32 -2.98
CA ASP A 421 -15.77 -29.61 -1.58
C ASP A 421 -16.79 -28.61 -1.02
N TRP A 422 -16.78 -27.37 -1.53
CA TRP A 422 -17.68 -26.30 -1.11
C TRP A 422 -18.29 -25.57 -2.31
N PRO A 423 -19.37 -26.12 -2.92
CA PRO A 423 -19.95 -25.60 -4.16
C PRO A 423 -20.85 -24.36 -3.95
N TYR A 424 -20.51 -23.51 -2.99
CA TYR A 424 -21.23 -22.29 -2.62
C TYR A 424 -20.41 -21.04 -2.90
N THR A 425 -21.10 -19.98 -3.31
CA THR A 425 -20.51 -18.64 -3.28
C THR A 425 -20.53 -18.14 -1.84
N THR A 426 -19.40 -17.63 -1.35
CA THR A 426 -19.24 -17.17 0.02
C THR A 426 -18.86 -15.69 0.03
N ARG A 427 -19.65 -14.87 0.72
CA ARG A 427 -19.38 -13.44 0.91
C ARG A 427 -19.13 -13.18 2.39
N VAL A 428 -17.95 -12.68 2.72
CA VAL A 428 -17.59 -12.21 4.04
C VAL A 428 -17.60 -10.69 4.06
N VAL A 429 -18.14 -10.10 5.12
CA VAL A 429 -18.09 -8.65 5.37
C VAL A 429 -17.54 -8.42 6.76
N SER A 430 -16.43 -7.67 6.85
CA SER A 430 -15.82 -7.23 8.10
C SER A 430 -16.12 -5.75 8.32
N GLU A 431 -16.93 -5.46 9.34
CA GLU A 431 -17.22 -4.11 9.83
C GLU A 431 -16.28 -3.79 10.99
N ILE A 432 -15.41 -2.79 10.82
CA ILE A 432 -14.54 -2.36 11.92
C ILE A 432 -15.34 -1.44 12.85
N THR A 433 -15.56 -1.90 14.08
CA THR A 433 -16.34 -1.16 15.07
C THR A 433 -15.46 -0.30 15.96
N GLU A 434 -14.21 -0.71 16.19
CA GLU A 434 -13.19 0.04 16.94
C GLU A 434 -11.80 -0.16 16.30
N SER A 435 -10.95 0.88 16.30
CA SER A 435 -9.61 0.79 15.73
C SER A 435 -8.54 1.51 16.54
N ASN A 436 -7.65 0.71 17.12
CA ASN A 436 -6.37 1.15 17.69
C ASN A 436 -5.20 0.31 17.16
N GLY A 437 -5.25 -0.03 15.87
CA GLY A 437 -4.15 -0.67 15.15
C GLY A 437 -4.47 -2.08 14.63
N SER A 438 -3.99 -2.33 13.40
CA SER A 438 -4.07 -3.61 12.68
C SER A 438 -5.47 -4.24 12.69
N SER A 439 -6.47 -3.44 12.30
CA SER A 439 -7.86 -3.90 12.10
C SER A 439 -7.98 -4.91 10.96
N SER A 440 -7.09 -4.88 9.97
CA SER A 440 -7.05 -5.90 8.91
C SER A 440 -6.74 -7.31 9.42
N MET A 441 -5.88 -7.45 10.43
CA MET A 441 -5.62 -8.75 11.08
C MET A 441 -6.79 -9.19 11.97
N ALA A 442 -7.49 -8.24 12.60
CA ALA A 442 -8.75 -8.55 13.28
C ALA A 442 -9.79 -9.10 12.30
N SER A 443 -9.84 -8.57 11.07
CA SER A 443 -10.69 -9.11 10.00
C SER A 443 -10.31 -10.53 9.60
N VAL A 444 -9.01 -10.89 9.53
CA VAL A 444 -8.58 -12.28 9.27
C VAL A 444 -9.13 -13.20 10.35
N CYS A 445 -8.85 -12.90 11.63
CA CYS A 445 -9.32 -13.72 12.75
C CYS A 445 -10.85 -13.84 12.78
N GLY A 446 -11.56 -12.72 12.65
CA GLY A 446 -13.02 -12.70 12.61
C GLY A 446 -13.61 -13.43 11.40
N THR A 447 -12.91 -13.42 10.26
CA THR A 447 -13.32 -14.17 9.05
C THR A 447 -13.23 -15.66 9.27
N SER A 448 -12.12 -16.16 9.81
CA SER A 448 -11.97 -17.59 10.14
C SER A 448 -13.12 -18.07 11.04
N LEU A 449 -13.39 -17.33 12.12
CA LEU A 449 -14.48 -17.62 13.06
C LEU A 449 -15.87 -17.59 12.39
N ALA A 450 -16.18 -16.54 11.62
CA ALA A 450 -17.48 -16.39 10.98
C ALA A 450 -17.71 -17.41 9.86
N LEU A 451 -16.64 -17.89 9.20
CA LEU A 451 -16.72 -18.97 8.21
C LEU A 451 -17.03 -20.30 8.89
N MET A 452 -16.35 -20.61 10.00
CA MET A 452 -16.63 -21.81 10.80
C MET A 452 -18.05 -21.81 11.38
N ASP A 453 -18.51 -20.67 11.91
CA ASP A 453 -19.88 -20.49 12.42
C ASP A 453 -20.93 -20.71 11.31
N ALA A 454 -20.61 -20.35 10.07
CA ALA A 454 -21.45 -20.61 8.90
C ALA A 454 -21.39 -22.05 8.37
N GLY A 455 -20.58 -22.93 8.99
CA GLY A 455 -20.39 -24.31 8.56
C GLY A 455 -19.50 -24.49 7.33
N VAL A 456 -18.68 -23.49 6.97
CA VAL A 456 -17.70 -23.61 5.88
C VAL A 456 -16.57 -24.55 6.33
N PRO A 457 -16.23 -25.60 5.57
CA PRO A 457 -15.22 -26.59 5.96
C PRO A 457 -13.81 -26.07 5.67
N LEU A 458 -13.31 -25.14 6.49
CA LEU A 458 -11.94 -24.66 6.40
C LEU A 458 -10.92 -25.77 6.72
N LYS A 459 -9.76 -25.73 6.05
CA LYS A 459 -8.64 -26.65 6.29
C LYS A 459 -8.09 -26.52 7.72
N ALA A 460 -7.98 -25.28 8.19
CA ALA A 460 -7.46 -24.90 9.51
C ALA A 460 -8.01 -23.53 9.94
N PRO A 461 -8.05 -23.23 11.25
CA PRO A 461 -8.44 -21.92 11.79
C PRO A 461 -7.45 -20.79 11.50
#